data_AF-A0A023GJV8-F1
#
_entry.id   AF-A0A023GJV8-F1
#
_cell.length_a   1.000
_cell.length_b   1.000
_cell.length_c   1.000
_cell.angle_alpha   90.00
_cell.angle_beta   90.00
_cell.angle_gamma   90.00
#
_symmetry.space_group_name_H-M   'P 1'
#
loop_
_entity.id
_entity.type
_entity.pdbx_description
1 polymer ?
#
loop_
_entity_poly.entity_id
_entity_poly.type
_entity_poly.pdbx_seq_one_letter_code
_entity_poly.pdbx_strand_id
1 'polypeptide(L)'
;MEAVEDVLSDAFPDIDEDLFDYLEGVLDGGKEDFSTCDEVYDAVGEMLLEIAGDTKDENEIREICARLLHVMKGETDTQNGGMNSAPAKVLNAPVQLKALAAEFETNTDEVQSIWMKQRDSSLQVDQKKLEKAEARLKQKQEKREVSGDKVTPVQPVLKAATASQAVSKREARMESKGNNRATDIRIENFDIAFGDKTLLQGANLTLACGRRYGLVGRNGIGKTTLLRMISSGQLRIPSHISVLHVEQEVVGDDTTALDSVLSCDETRQRLLNEEKELTAKVSEGDDPALNERLSKVYAELQHIDADKAPARASVILAGLGFSPAMQQKKTREFSGGWRMRIALARALFTKPDLLLLDEPTNMLDMKAIIWLENYLQDWPTTLLVVSHDRLFLDTVPTDILHFHSQQIVPYKGEL
;
A
#
# COMPACT_ATOMS: atom_id res chain seq x y z
N MET A 1 -6.76 33.92 27.38
CA MET A 1 -6.18 32.70 26.81
C MET A 1 -7.28 32.13 25.97
N GLU A 2 -7.18 32.35 24.66
CA GLU A 2 -8.05 31.75 23.65
C GLU A 2 -7.74 30.24 23.70
N ALA A 3 -8.75 29.38 23.85
CA ALA A 3 -8.57 27.94 23.80
C ALA A 3 -8.54 27.45 22.33
N VAL A 4 -7.98 26.26 22.09
CA VAL A 4 -8.04 25.62 20.75
C VAL A 4 -9.49 25.46 20.31
N GLU A 5 -10.38 25.13 21.26
CA GLU A 5 -11.83 25.06 21.10
C GLU A 5 -12.45 26.38 20.59
N ASP A 6 -12.00 27.52 21.12
CA ASP A 6 -12.50 28.85 20.73
C ASP A 6 -12.11 29.18 19.29
N VAL A 7 -10.89 28.82 18.86
CA VAL A 7 -10.41 29.07 17.50
C VAL A 7 -11.15 28.20 16.48
N LEU A 8 -11.40 26.93 16.81
CA LEU A 8 -12.13 26.01 15.93
C LEU A 8 -13.61 26.37 15.81
N SER A 9 -14.26 26.75 16.93
CA SER A 9 -15.67 27.15 16.94
C SER A 9 -15.92 28.52 16.28
N ASP A 10 -15.00 29.47 16.41
CA ASP A 10 -15.07 30.78 15.72
C ASP A 10 -14.80 30.64 14.22
N ALA A 11 -13.83 29.79 13.84
CA ALA A 11 -13.52 29.56 12.45
C ALA A 11 -14.60 28.74 11.74
N PHE A 12 -15.22 27.77 12.39
CA PHE A 12 -16.13 26.82 11.75
C PHE A 12 -17.38 26.55 12.61
N PRO A 13 -18.38 27.45 12.53
CA PRO A 13 -19.58 27.38 13.37
C PRO A 13 -20.55 26.22 13.03
N ASP A 14 -20.40 25.58 11.87
CA ASP A 14 -21.26 24.48 11.39
C ASP A 14 -20.57 23.09 11.49
N ILE A 15 -19.52 22.94 12.31
CA ILE A 15 -18.85 21.65 12.54
C ILE A 15 -19.76 20.69 13.33
N ASP A 16 -19.77 19.41 12.93
CA ASP A 16 -20.42 18.31 13.65
C ASP A 16 -19.71 18.01 14.99
N GLU A 17 -20.43 17.61 16.02
CA GLU A 17 -19.89 17.37 17.37
C GLU A 17 -18.82 16.25 17.35
N ASP A 18 -19.06 15.19 16.59
CA ASP A 18 -18.09 14.09 16.39
C ASP A 18 -16.82 14.54 15.63
N LEU A 19 -16.97 15.49 14.71
CA LEU A 19 -15.85 16.06 13.93
C LEU A 19 -14.97 16.97 14.80
N PHE A 20 -15.60 17.70 15.72
CA PHE A 20 -14.93 18.60 16.65
C PHE A 20 -14.07 17.81 17.65
N ASP A 21 -14.65 16.78 18.27
CA ASP A 21 -13.95 15.92 19.24
C ASP A 21 -12.71 15.24 18.63
N TYR A 22 -12.81 14.83 17.36
CA TYR A 22 -11.67 14.25 16.65
C TYR A 22 -10.56 15.28 16.38
N LEU A 23 -10.89 16.47 15.87
CA LEU A 23 -9.91 17.53 15.62
C LEU A 23 -9.20 17.94 16.91
N GLU A 24 -9.96 18.05 18.00
CA GLU A 24 -9.43 18.32 19.32
C GLU A 24 -8.48 17.21 19.77
N GLY A 25 -8.86 15.93 19.62
CA GLY A 25 -8.01 14.79 19.95
C GLY A 25 -6.70 14.74 19.16
N VAL A 26 -6.74 15.03 17.85
CA VAL A 26 -5.53 15.10 17.01
C VAL A 26 -4.62 16.26 17.44
N LEU A 27 -5.21 17.42 17.72
CA LEU A 27 -4.45 18.61 18.10
C LEU A 27 -3.87 18.49 19.51
N ASP A 28 -4.62 17.97 20.48
CA ASP A 28 -4.13 17.78 21.85
C ASP A 28 -3.10 16.64 21.92
N GLY A 29 -3.34 15.53 21.22
CA GLY A 29 -2.41 14.40 21.11
C GLY A 29 -1.13 14.69 20.32
N GLY A 30 -1.14 15.70 19.43
CA GLY A 30 0.01 16.14 18.64
C GLY A 30 0.74 17.38 19.19
N LYS A 31 0.31 17.93 20.33
CA LYS A 31 0.75 19.22 20.85
C LYS A 31 2.27 19.37 21.04
N GLU A 32 2.96 18.28 21.40
CA GLU A 32 4.42 18.27 21.57
C GLU A 32 5.18 18.04 20.25
N ASP A 33 4.54 17.47 19.24
CA ASP A 33 5.15 17.08 17.96
C ASP A 33 5.07 18.19 16.90
N PHE A 34 4.12 19.13 17.01
CA PHE A 34 3.97 20.21 16.04
C PHE A 34 4.98 21.35 16.26
N SER A 35 6.00 21.42 15.40
CA SER A 35 7.04 22.44 15.43
C SER A 35 6.74 23.63 14.50
N THR A 36 6.08 23.37 13.37
CA THR A 36 5.82 24.37 12.31
C THR A 36 4.34 24.40 11.88
N CYS A 37 3.95 25.50 11.22
CA CYS A 37 2.59 25.64 10.66
C CYS A 37 2.30 24.59 9.58
N ASP A 38 3.32 24.22 8.80
CA ASP A 38 3.19 23.22 7.74
C ASP A 38 2.87 21.83 8.32
N GLU A 39 3.46 21.46 9.47
CA GLU A 39 3.15 20.17 10.13
C GLU A 39 1.72 20.11 10.70
N VAL A 40 1.20 21.23 11.19
CA VAL A 40 -0.21 21.33 11.61
C VAL A 40 -1.13 21.24 10.38
N TYR A 41 -0.75 21.91 9.29
CA TYR A 41 -1.49 21.84 8.03
C TYR A 41 -1.45 20.44 7.41
N ASP A 42 -0.35 19.71 7.50
CA ASP A 42 -0.25 18.33 7.03
C ASP A 42 -1.13 17.38 7.88
N ALA A 43 -1.33 17.68 9.17
CA ALA A 43 -2.12 16.85 10.07
C ALA A 43 -3.63 17.11 9.99
N VAL A 44 -4.06 18.37 9.88
CA VAL A 44 -5.49 18.76 9.91
C VAL A 44 -5.91 19.71 8.79
N GLY A 45 -4.97 20.23 7.98
CA GLY A 45 -5.26 21.23 6.95
C GLY A 45 -6.13 20.73 5.81
N GLU A 46 -5.90 19.52 5.31
CA GLU A 46 -6.79 18.91 4.28
C GLU A 46 -8.21 18.70 4.83
N MET A 47 -8.32 18.35 6.12
CA MET A 47 -9.60 18.14 6.78
C MET A 47 -10.36 19.46 7.00
N LEU A 48 -9.66 20.53 7.40
CA LEU A 48 -10.24 21.86 7.52
C LEU A 48 -10.67 22.43 6.16
N LEU A 49 -9.95 22.11 5.08
CA LEU A 49 -10.34 22.43 3.70
C LEU A 49 -11.65 21.76 3.29
N GLU A 50 -11.82 20.49 3.67
CA GLU A 50 -13.04 19.77 3.36
C GLU A 50 -14.25 20.31 4.14
N ILE A 51 -14.06 20.69 5.41
CA ILE A 51 -15.10 21.33 6.23
C ILE A 51 -15.45 22.72 5.68
N ALA A 52 -14.46 23.49 5.22
CA ALA A 52 -14.68 24.80 4.62
C ALA A 52 -15.45 24.72 3.29
N GLY A 53 -15.30 23.64 2.52
CA GLY A 53 -15.83 23.55 1.17
C GLY A 53 -15.35 24.73 0.30
N ASP A 54 -16.28 25.47 -0.31
CA ASP A 54 -15.98 26.67 -1.13
C ASP A 54 -15.86 27.97 -0.31
N THR A 55 -15.98 27.91 1.02
CA THR A 55 -16.06 29.13 1.85
C THR A 55 -14.72 29.74 2.20
N LYS A 56 -13.63 28.95 2.20
CA LYS A 56 -12.29 29.40 2.55
C LYS A 56 -11.24 28.81 1.64
N ASP A 57 -10.26 29.63 1.27
CA ASP A 57 -9.14 29.21 0.44
C ASP A 57 -8.03 28.54 1.28
N GLU A 58 -7.17 27.76 0.61
CA GLU A 58 -6.01 27.08 1.22
C GLU A 58 -5.13 28.02 2.06
N ASN A 59 -4.98 29.27 1.63
CA ASN A 59 -4.20 30.27 2.37
C ASN A 59 -4.85 30.68 3.69
N GLU A 60 -6.18 30.81 3.72
CA GLU A 60 -6.93 31.16 4.93
C GLU A 60 -6.88 30.03 5.96
N ILE A 61 -6.87 28.78 5.49
CA ILE A 61 -6.75 27.60 6.35
C ILE A 61 -5.34 27.48 6.92
N ARG A 62 -4.30 27.83 6.15
CA ARG A 62 -2.94 27.94 6.70
C ARG A 62 -2.84 29.03 7.77
N GLU A 63 -3.55 30.15 7.62
CA GLU A 63 -3.61 31.17 8.69
C GLU A 63 -4.32 30.66 9.94
N ILE A 64 -5.39 29.86 9.79
CA ILE A 64 -6.07 29.21 10.92
C ILE A 64 -5.13 28.19 11.59
N CYS A 65 -4.41 27.36 10.83
CA CYS A 65 -3.39 26.44 11.37
C CYS A 65 -2.27 27.18 12.11
N ALA A 66 -1.86 28.36 11.63
CA ALA A 66 -0.87 29.20 12.31
C ALA A 66 -1.41 29.75 13.65
N ARG A 67 -2.69 30.16 13.69
CA ARG A 67 -3.35 30.57 14.95
C ARG A 67 -3.47 29.41 15.92
N LEU A 68 -3.85 28.22 15.46
CA LEU A 68 -3.93 27.01 16.29
C LEU A 68 -2.56 26.67 16.90
N LEU A 69 -1.49 26.68 16.10
CA LEU A 69 -0.12 26.45 16.60
C LEU A 69 0.30 27.48 17.66
N HIS A 70 -0.09 28.75 17.47
CA HIS A 70 0.23 29.83 18.41
C HIS A 70 -0.49 29.64 19.76
N VAL A 71 -1.76 29.26 19.72
CA VAL A 71 -2.56 28.95 20.92
C VAL A 71 -2.03 27.71 21.64
N MET A 72 -1.65 26.67 20.88
CA MET A 72 -1.11 25.42 21.44
C MET A 72 0.23 25.59 22.15
N LYS A 73 1.11 26.45 21.62
CA LYS A 73 2.44 26.68 22.22
C LYS A 73 2.44 27.64 23.40
N GLY A 74 1.35 28.38 23.59
CA GLY A 74 1.26 29.43 24.61
C GLY A 74 2.21 30.58 24.28
N GLU A 75 1.79 31.82 24.58
CA GLU A 75 2.65 32.98 24.42
C GLU A 75 3.96 32.83 25.22
N THR A 76 5.08 32.63 24.52
CA THR A 76 6.37 33.16 24.95
C THR A 76 6.88 34.12 23.89
N ASP A 77 6.49 35.38 24.08
CA ASP A 77 7.16 36.52 23.47
C ASP A 77 8.57 36.61 24.08
N THR A 78 9.53 35.89 23.50
CA THR A 78 10.96 36.12 23.72
C THR A 78 11.61 36.49 22.42
N GLN A 79 11.81 37.80 22.25
CA GLN A 79 12.83 38.37 21.40
C GLN A 79 14.18 37.69 21.64
N ASN A 80 14.64 36.85 20.70
CA ASN A 80 16.00 36.92 20.14
C ASN A 80 16.29 35.76 19.16
N GLY A 81 16.56 36.14 17.91
CA GLY A 81 17.70 35.62 17.14
C GLY A 81 17.48 34.38 16.28
N GLY A 82 17.35 34.58 14.96
CA GLY A 82 17.61 33.50 14.00
C GLY A 82 16.95 33.58 12.62
N MET A 83 16.67 34.77 12.09
CA MET A 83 16.15 34.93 10.72
C MET A 83 17.23 34.51 9.69
N ASN A 84 17.13 33.30 9.16
CA ASN A 84 17.77 32.89 7.91
C ASN A 84 16.69 32.50 6.89
N SER A 85 15.89 33.49 6.49
CA SER A 85 15.14 33.44 5.24
C SER A 85 15.83 34.40 4.26
N ALA A 86 16.48 33.84 3.24
CA ALA A 86 17.02 34.61 2.12
C ALA A 86 15.87 35.36 1.43
N PRO A 87 15.99 36.68 1.15
CA PRO A 87 14.91 37.42 0.52
C PRO A 87 14.86 37.09 -0.98
N ALA A 88 13.70 36.65 -1.44
CA ALA A 88 13.37 36.55 -2.86
C ALA A 88 13.49 37.94 -3.51
N LYS A 89 14.46 38.09 -4.42
CA LYS A 89 14.72 39.34 -5.13
C LYS A 89 13.89 39.38 -6.41
N VAL A 90 12.91 40.27 -6.45
CA VAL A 90 12.16 40.60 -7.67
C VAL A 90 13.12 41.23 -8.69
N LEU A 91 13.21 40.65 -9.89
CA LEU A 91 14.09 41.08 -10.97
C LEU A 91 13.40 42.16 -11.82
N ASN A 92 13.79 43.43 -11.63
CA ASN A 92 13.37 44.55 -12.47
C ASN A 92 14.51 45.02 -13.38
N ALA A 93 14.85 44.25 -14.42
CA ALA A 93 15.49 44.70 -15.67
C ALA A 93 15.80 43.50 -16.60
N PRO A 94 15.73 43.64 -17.94
CA PRO A 94 16.02 42.55 -18.87
C PRO A 94 17.52 42.25 -18.97
N VAL A 95 17.90 40.98 -18.80
CA VAL A 95 19.29 40.50 -18.86
C VAL A 95 19.71 40.28 -20.32
N GLN A 96 20.77 40.96 -20.75
CA GLN A 96 21.38 40.81 -22.08
C GLN A 96 22.49 39.75 -22.04
N LEU A 97 22.23 38.58 -22.65
CA LEU A 97 23.06 37.37 -22.69
C LEU A 97 24.41 37.49 -23.45
N LYS A 98 24.93 38.70 -23.67
CA LYS A 98 26.12 38.92 -24.51
C LYS A 98 27.42 39.18 -23.73
N ALA A 99 27.38 39.16 -22.39
CA ALA A 99 28.52 39.51 -21.54
C ALA A 99 29.05 38.35 -20.64
N LEU A 100 28.56 37.12 -20.82
CA LEU A 100 29.07 35.92 -20.12
C LEU A 100 29.95 35.03 -21.03
N ALA A 101 30.23 35.47 -22.26
CA ALA A 101 30.99 34.71 -23.26
C ALA A 101 32.47 35.13 -23.38
N ALA A 102 33.01 35.93 -22.46
CA ALA A 102 34.33 36.55 -22.61
C ALA A 102 35.34 36.25 -21.48
N GLU A 103 35.06 35.33 -20.55
CA GLU A 103 35.98 35.03 -19.43
C GLU A 103 36.27 33.53 -19.23
N PHE A 104 36.30 32.74 -20.31
CA PHE A 104 36.75 31.33 -20.27
C PHE A 104 37.70 30.96 -21.41
N GLU A 105 38.64 31.86 -21.73
CA GLU A 105 39.84 31.51 -22.51
C GLU A 105 41.07 31.68 -21.61
N THR A 106 41.48 30.60 -20.95
CA THR A 106 42.89 30.31 -20.59
C THR A 106 42.97 29.02 -19.77
N ASN A 107 42.85 27.87 -20.44
CA ASN A 107 43.73 26.71 -20.23
C ASN A 107 43.31 25.56 -21.14
N THR A 108 44.18 25.28 -22.09
CA THR A 108 44.23 24.06 -22.89
C THR A 108 44.51 22.85 -22.01
N ASP A 109 43.73 21.78 -22.16
CA ASP A 109 44.30 20.48 -22.56
C ASP A 109 43.22 19.47 -22.99
N GLU A 110 43.45 18.94 -24.19
CA GLU A 110 43.00 17.69 -24.82
C GLU A 110 41.78 16.92 -24.27
N VAL A 111 40.64 17.11 -24.93
CA VAL A 111 39.71 15.99 -25.22
C VAL A 111 39.18 16.15 -26.65
N GLN A 112 39.77 15.43 -27.61
CA GLN A 112 39.25 15.36 -28.97
C GLN A 112 37.93 14.55 -29.01
N SER A 113 36.92 15.20 -29.56
CA SER A 113 35.58 14.71 -29.82
C SER A 113 35.58 13.58 -30.85
N ILE A 114 34.97 12.45 -30.47
CA ILE A 114 34.78 11.21 -31.26
C ILE A 114 33.66 11.34 -32.33
N TRP A 115 33.18 12.55 -32.61
CA TRP A 115 32.09 12.77 -33.56
C TRP A 115 32.46 13.81 -34.62
N MET A 116 33.25 13.37 -35.60
CA MET A 116 33.18 13.71 -37.03
C MET A 116 34.54 13.44 -37.67
N LYS A 117 34.75 12.24 -38.22
CA LYS A 117 35.56 12.08 -39.44
C LYS A 117 34.95 11.00 -40.33
N GLN A 118 35.03 11.30 -41.61
CA GLN A 118 34.24 10.76 -42.69
C GLN A 118 34.47 9.27 -42.94
N ARG A 119 33.40 8.67 -43.49
CA ARG A 119 33.37 7.34 -44.09
C ARG A 119 34.46 7.19 -45.14
N ASP A 120 35.28 6.16 -44.97
CA ASP A 120 35.92 5.48 -46.10
C ASP A 120 35.46 4.02 -46.15
N SER A 121 35.09 3.63 -47.36
CA SER A 121 34.51 2.35 -47.73
C SER A 121 35.55 1.24 -47.79
N SER A 122 35.33 0.18 -47.00
CA SER A 122 35.83 -1.17 -47.31
C SER A 122 34.98 -2.23 -46.59
N LEU A 123 33.71 -2.35 -47.01
CA LEU A 123 32.86 -3.49 -46.67
C LEU A 123 33.23 -4.67 -47.57
N GLN A 124 34.32 -5.37 -47.24
CA GLN A 124 34.50 -6.76 -47.66
C GLN A 124 34.83 -7.58 -46.43
N VAL A 125 33.85 -8.35 -45.97
CA VAL A 125 34.02 -9.31 -44.89
C VAL A 125 34.81 -10.49 -45.46
N ASP A 126 36.06 -10.66 -45.00
CA ASP A 126 36.88 -11.84 -45.29
C ASP A 126 36.15 -13.11 -44.84
N GLN A 127 35.55 -13.83 -45.79
CA GLN A 127 34.69 -15.00 -45.56
C GLN A 127 35.38 -16.09 -44.72
N LYS A 128 36.70 -16.26 -44.89
CA LYS A 128 37.52 -17.21 -44.12
C LYS A 128 37.71 -16.82 -42.65
N LYS A 129 37.67 -15.53 -42.31
CA LYS A 129 37.78 -15.07 -40.92
C LYS A 129 36.45 -15.20 -40.18
N LEU A 130 35.34 -15.03 -40.91
CA LEU A 130 33.98 -15.23 -40.39
C LEU A 130 33.75 -16.70 -40.02
N GLU A 131 34.06 -17.64 -40.91
CA GLU A 131 33.92 -19.08 -40.65
C GLU A 131 34.78 -19.56 -39.46
N LYS A 132 36.00 -19.02 -39.33
CA LYS A 132 36.88 -19.34 -38.19
C LYS A 132 36.35 -18.77 -36.87
N ALA A 133 35.64 -17.64 -36.91
CA ALA A 133 34.98 -17.06 -35.74
C ALA A 133 33.73 -17.86 -35.35
N GLU A 134 32.92 -18.27 -36.32
CA GLU A 134 31.73 -19.12 -36.11
C GLU A 134 32.11 -20.49 -35.56
N ALA A 135 33.16 -21.13 -36.09
CA ALA A 135 33.64 -22.42 -35.57
C ALA A 135 34.16 -22.33 -34.12
N ARG A 136 34.78 -21.19 -33.75
CA ARG A 136 35.19 -20.93 -32.36
C ARG A 136 34.01 -20.67 -31.43
N LEU A 137 32.97 -20.01 -31.90
CA LEU A 137 31.72 -19.80 -31.16
C LEU A 137 31.00 -21.13 -30.93
N LYS A 138 30.95 -21.99 -31.94
CA LYS A 138 30.31 -23.32 -31.86
C LYS A 138 31.05 -24.25 -30.90
N GLN A 139 32.40 -24.27 -30.93
CA GLN A 139 33.19 -25.01 -29.93
C GLN A 139 33.02 -24.48 -28.50
N LYS A 140 32.79 -23.18 -28.30
CA LYS A 140 32.50 -22.61 -26.98
C LYS A 140 31.09 -22.95 -26.51
N GLN A 141 30.11 -23.03 -27.42
CA GLN A 141 28.73 -23.43 -27.11
C GLN A 141 28.65 -24.93 -26.77
N GLU A 142 29.28 -25.80 -27.55
CA GLU A 142 29.32 -27.24 -27.27
C GLU A 142 30.06 -27.54 -25.94
N LYS A 143 31.13 -26.79 -25.61
CA LYS A 143 31.78 -26.91 -24.29
C LYS A 143 30.92 -26.40 -23.13
N ARG A 144 29.98 -25.48 -23.37
CA ARG A 144 29.01 -25.00 -22.37
C ARG A 144 27.84 -25.98 -22.21
N GLU A 145 27.48 -26.74 -23.24
CA GLU A 145 26.42 -27.75 -23.15
C GLU A 145 26.88 -29.07 -22.50
N VAL A 146 28.18 -29.43 -22.61
CA VAL A 146 28.72 -30.68 -22.04
C VAL A 146 29.15 -30.54 -20.57
N SER A 147 29.45 -29.33 -20.10
CA SER A 147 29.72 -29.06 -18.68
C SER A 147 28.43 -28.68 -17.97
N GLY A 148 27.69 -29.69 -17.51
CA GLY A 148 26.44 -29.56 -16.76
C GLY A 148 26.61 -28.98 -15.35
N ASP A 149 27.17 -27.77 -15.24
CA ASP A 149 27.01 -26.90 -14.08
C ASP A 149 25.93 -25.87 -14.41
N LYS A 150 24.76 -26.04 -13.80
CA LYS A 150 23.65 -25.09 -13.90
C LYS A 150 24.03 -23.79 -13.18
N VAL A 151 24.73 -22.90 -13.86
CA VAL A 151 24.75 -21.48 -13.51
C VAL A 151 23.47 -20.89 -14.06
N THR A 152 22.52 -20.65 -13.17
CA THR A 152 21.27 -19.94 -13.45
C THR A 152 21.60 -18.62 -14.15
N PRO A 153 20.93 -18.25 -15.26
CA PRO A 153 21.17 -16.98 -15.90
C PRO A 153 20.83 -15.85 -14.92
N VAL A 154 21.79 -14.94 -14.70
CA VAL A 154 21.55 -13.68 -13.99
C VAL A 154 20.50 -12.93 -14.80
N GLN A 155 19.26 -12.97 -14.31
CA GLN A 155 18.19 -12.13 -14.79
C GLN A 155 18.60 -10.67 -14.60
N PRO A 156 18.17 -9.74 -15.47
CA PRO A 156 18.40 -8.32 -15.23
C PRO A 156 17.82 -8.00 -13.85
N VAL A 157 18.65 -7.42 -12.98
CA VAL A 157 18.27 -7.07 -11.60
C VAL A 157 17.12 -6.08 -11.68
N LEU A 158 15.89 -6.61 -11.62
CA LEU A 158 14.75 -5.85 -11.18
C LEU A 158 15.15 -5.32 -9.79
N LYS A 159 14.96 -4.02 -9.55
CA LYS A 159 15.06 -3.40 -8.23
C LYS A 159 13.92 -3.93 -7.33
N ALA A 160 13.88 -5.24 -7.13
CA ALA A 160 12.96 -5.94 -6.25
C ALA A 160 13.72 -6.22 -4.96
N ALA A 161 13.10 -5.95 -3.81
CA ALA A 161 13.66 -6.41 -2.55
C ALA A 161 13.75 -7.94 -2.56
N THR A 162 14.78 -8.45 -1.90
CA THR A 162 15.03 -9.86 -1.71
C THR A 162 14.85 -10.19 -0.24
N ALA A 163 14.07 -11.24 0.02
CA ALA A 163 14.00 -11.84 1.35
C ALA A 163 14.85 -13.12 1.38
N SER A 164 15.65 -13.29 2.44
CA SER A 164 16.29 -14.56 2.78
C SER A 164 15.77 -15.05 4.11
N GLN A 165 15.38 -16.32 4.18
CA GLN A 165 14.89 -16.93 5.41
C GLN A 165 15.67 -18.22 5.68
N ALA A 166 16.26 -18.33 6.86
CA ALA A 166 16.95 -19.54 7.29
C ALA A 166 15.92 -20.57 7.77
N VAL A 167 15.52 -21.50 6.90
CA VAL A 167 14.52 -22.51 7.24
C VAL A 167 15.11 -23.56 8.19
N SER A 168 14.45 -23.79 9.32
CA SER A 168 14.79 -24.91 10.19
C SER A 168 14.45 -26.24 9.48
N LYS A 169 15.41 -27.17 9.37
CA LYS A 169 15.18 -28.50 8.75
C LYS A 169 14.07 -29.32 9.43
N ARG A 170 13.66 -28.92 10.64
CA ARG A 170 12.66 -29.58 11.47
C ARG A 170 11.24 -29.14 11.09
N GLU A 171 11.00 -27.86 10.81
CA GLU A 171 9.69 -27.35 10.39
C GLU A 171 9.31 -27.83 8.99
N ALA A 172 10.24 -27.75 8.04
CA ALA A 172 10.01 -28.25 6.67
C ALA A 172 9.63 -29.75 6.65
N ARG A 173 10.17 -30.55 7.59
CA ARG A 173 9.81 -31.97 7.77
C ARG A 173 8.46 -32.18 8.45
N MET A 174 7.99 -31.25 9.27
CA MET A 174 6.68 -31.32 9.94
C MET A 174 5.55 -30.87 9.02
N GLU A 175 5.75 -29.84 8.20
CA GLU A 175 4.81 -29.43 7.15
C GLU A 175 4.61 -30.55 6.11
N SER A 176 5.70 -31.20 5.68
CA SER A 176 5.64 -32.34 4.76
C SER A 176 4.86 -33.55 5.32
N LYS A 177 4.65 -33.60 6.64
CA LYS A 177 3.85 -34.64 7.31
C LYS A 177 2.39 -34.24 7.54
N GLY A 178 1.97 -33.06 7.09
CA GLY A 178 0.58 -32.59 7.17
C GLY A 178 0.05 -32.41 8.60
N ASN A 179 0.90 -32.46 9.61
CA ASN A 179 0.49 -32.53 11.02
C ASN A 179 0.63 -31.18 11.75
N ASN A 180 0.99 -30.11 11.04
CA ASN A 180 1.15 -28.78 11.62
C ASN A 180 -0.09 -27.93 11.34
N ARG A 181 -1.15 -28.11 12.15
CA ARG A 181 -2.35 -27.25 12.16
C ARG A 181 -2.13 -25.98 12.99
N ALA A 182 -0.90 -25.48 13.07
CA ALA A 182 -0.63 -24.23 13.75
C ALA A 182 -1.39 -23.12 13.01
N THR A 183 -2.30 -22.46 13.72
CA THR A 183 -3.04 -21.30 13.23
C THR A 183 -2.19 -20.03 13.32
N ASP A 184 -1.15 -20.05 14.15
CA ASP A 184 -0.21 -18.94 14.32
C ASP A 184 0.78 -18.88 13.14
N ILE A 185 1.10 -17.66 12.72
CA ILE A 185 2.08 -17.39 11.67
C ILE A 185 3.40 -17.07 12.35
N ARG A 186 4.41 -17.91 12.12
CA ARG A 186 5.76 -17.75 12.68
C ARG A 186 6.78 -17.67 11.56
N ILE A 187 7.44 -16.53 11.47
CA ILE A 187 8.49 -16.26 10.49
C ILE A 187 9.75 -15.96 11.29
N GLU A 188 10.61 -16.97 11.42
CA GLU A 188 11.86 -16.87 12.19
C GLU A 188 13.05 -16.58 11.27
N ASN A 189 14.03 -15.85 11.83
CA ASN A 189 15.34 -15.57 11.28
C ASN A 189 15.32 -15.23 9.78
N PHE A 190 14.61 -14.17 9.45
CA PHE A 190 14.53 -13.64 8.10
C PHE A 190 15.24 -12.30 7.98
N ASP A 191 15.87 -12.11 6.82
CA ASP A 191 16.51 -10.87 6.41
C ASP A 191 15.75 -10.32 5.20
N ILE A 192 15.57 -9.01 5.16
CA ILE A 192 15.01 -8.30 4.00
C ILE A 192 15.99 -7.22 3.58
N ALA A 193 16.39 -7.24 2.31
CA ALA A 193 17.23 -6.22 1.72
C ALA A 193 16.57 -5.63 0.47
N PHE A 194 16.77 -4.34 0.24
CA PHE A 194 16.37 -3.67 -1.01
C PHE A 194 17.62 -3.06 -1.65
N GLY A 195 18.12 -3.70 -2.71
CA GLY A 195 19.41 -3.34 -3.31
C GLY A 195 20.55 -3.51 -2.29
N ASP A 196 21.30 -2.44 -2.05
CA ASP A 196 22.43 -2.44 -1.10
C ASP A 196 22.00 -2.12 0.36
N LYS A 197 20.74 -1.75 0.58
CA LYS A 197 20.23 -1.39 1.91
C LYS A 197 19.58 -2.59 2.60
N THR A 198 20.12 -3.00 3.74
CA THR A 198 19.47 -3.97 4.62
C THR A 198 18.34 -3.29 5.39
N LEU A 199 17.12 -3.82 5.25
CA LEU A 199 15.92 -3.31 5.93
C LEU A 199 15.69 -4.06 7.24
N LEU A 200 15.79 -5.40 7.20
CA LEU A 200 15.70 -6.28 8.35
C LEU A 200 16.85 -7.28 8.35
N GLN A 201 17.36 -7.58 9.54
CA GLN A 201 18.40 -8.57 9.74
C GLN A 201 18.09 -9.47 10.95
N GLY A 202 18.00 -10.78 10.72
CA GLY A 202 17.72 -11.80 11.72
C GLY A 202 16.40 -11.56 12.46
N ALA A 203 15.42 -10.95 11.80
CA ALA A 203 14.16 -10.58 12.42
C ALA A 203 13.29 -11.83 12.67
N ASN A 204 12.49 -11.76 13.73
CA ASN A 204 11.50 -12.77 14.06
C ASN A 204 10.12 -12.10 14.13
N LEU A 205 9.14 -12.66 13.43
CA LEU A 205 7.76 -12.19 13.43
C LEU A 205 6.85 -13.34 13.84
N THR A 206 6.05 -13.12 14.87
CA THR A 206 5.04 -14.09 15.34
C THR A 206 3.70 -13.38 15.42
N LEU A 207 2.75 -13.83 14.60
CA LEU A 207 1.38 -13.35 14.59
C LEU A 207 0.49 -14.49 15.11
N ALA A 208 -0.16 -14.28 16.25
CA ALA A 208 -1.13 -15.24 16.76
C ALA A 208 -2.47 -15.07 16.04
N CYS A 209 -3.16 -16.19 15.81
CA CYS A 209 -4.44 -16.16 15.11
C CYS A 209 -5.49 -15.34 15.86
N GLY A 210 -6.24 -14.50 15.12
CA GLY A 210 -7.32 -13.68 15.66
C GLY A 210 -6.86 -12.42 16.41
N ARG A 211 -5.55 -12.12 16.38
CA ARG A 211 -5.00 -10.87 16.90
C ARG A 211 -4.87 -9.82 15.81
N ARG A 212 -4.88 -8.55 16.22
CA ARG A 212 -4.75 -7.39 15.33
C ARG A 212 -3.46 -6.67 15.66
N TYR A 213 -2.58 -6.57 14.68
CA TYR A 213 -1.24 -6.03 14.84
C TYR A 213 -1.11 -4.69 14.11
N GLY A 214 -0.65 -3.67 14.81
CA GLY A 214 -0.28 -2.37 14.22
C GLY A 214 1.22 -2.30 14.04
N LEU A 215 1.70 -2.02 12.82
CA LEU A 215 3.12 -1.89 12.52
C LEU A 215 3.52 -0.42 12.46
N VAL A 216 4.25 0.04 13.47
CA VAL A 216 4.75 1.40 13.59
C VAL A 216 6.24 1.49 13.30
N GLY A 217 6.67 2.61 12.73
CA GLY A 217 8.08 2.85 12.42
C GLY A 217 8.27 4.00 11.43
N ARG A 218 9.49 4.54 11.40
CA ARG A 218 9.89 5.68 10.55
C ARG A 218 9.68 5.38 9.06
N ASN A 219 9.40 6.42 8.28
CA ASN A 219 9.21 6.31 6.83
C ASN A 219 10.48 5.76 6.15
N GLY A 220 10.30 4.88 5.16
CA GLY A 220 11.42 4.32 4.40
C GLY A 220 12.25 3.25 5.14
N ILE A 221 11.76 2.73 6.26
CA ILE A 221 12.39 1.61 6.98
C ILE A 221 12.04 0.23 6.39
N GLY A 222 11.00 0.14 5.55
CA GLY A 222 10.63 -1.08 4.83
C GLY A 222 9.28 -1.71 5.20
N LYS A 223 8.35 -0.98 5.84
CA LYS A 223 7.02 -1.49 6.25
C LYS A 223 6.23 -2.09 5.08
N THR A 224 5.96 -1.30 4.04
CA THR A 224 5.37 -1.78 2.78
C THR A 224 6.14 -2.94 2.15
N THR A 225 7.48 -2.91 2.25
CA THR A 225 8.32 -3.99 1.71
C THR A 225 8.11 -5.29 2.47
N LEU A 226 7.98 -5.26 3.79
CA LEU A 226 7.66 -6.43 4.60
C LEU A 226 6.32 -7.03 4.19
N LEU A 227 5.27 -6.20 4.09
CA LEU A 227 3.94 -6.65 3.66
C LEU A 227 3.97 -7.28 2.27
N ARG A 228 4.69 -6.67 1.32
CA ARG A 228 4.87 -7.21 -0.04
C ARG A 228 5.64 -8.53 -0.04
N MET A 229 6.62 -8.71 0.84
CA MET A 229 7.36 -9.98 0.97
C MET A 229 6.52 -11.10 1.56
N ILE A 230 5.63 -10.75 2.48
CA ILE A 230 4.62 -11.67 3.03
C ILE A 230 3.63 -12.06 1.91
N SER A 231 3.05 -11.09 1.21
CA SER A 231 2.00 -11.34 0.22
C SER A 231 2.51 -12.04 -1.04
N SER A 232 3.76 -11.80 -1.43
CA SER A 232 4.40 -12.49 -2.57
C SER A 232 4.85 -13.91 -2.25
N GLY A 233 4.73 -14.35 -0.99
CA GLY A 233 5.12 -15.68 -0.54
C GLY A 233 6.65 -15.91 -0.51
N GLN A 234 7.46 -14.84 -0.55
CA GLN A 234 8.91 -14.96 -0.38
C GLN A 234 9.27 -15.34 1.07
N LEU A 235 8.52 -14.84 2.04
CA LEU A 235 8.56 -15.32 3.41
C LEU A 235 7.63 -16.53 3.55
N ARG A 236 8.14 -17.64 4.11
CA ARG A 236 7.35 -18.86 4.24
C ARG A 236 6.29 -18.70 5.32
N ILE A 237 5.04 -18.84 4.89
CA ILE A 237 3.86 -18.93 5.73
C ILE A 237 3.22 -20.30 5.47
N PRO A 238 2.60 -20.94 6.49
CA PRO A 238 1.90 -22.19 6.30
C PRO A 238 0.88 -22.14 5.15
N SER A 239 0.88 -23.15 4.27
CA SER A 239 0.12 -23.12 3.02
C SER A 239 -1.40 -23.15 3.17
N HIS A 240 -1.91 -23.46 4.37
CA HIS A 240 -3.34 -23.45 4.67
C HIS A 240 -3.85 -22.06 5.06
N ILE A 241 -2.97 -21.08 5.27
CA ILE A 241 -3.33 -19.73 5.68
C ILE A 241 -3.52 -18.87 4.44
N SER A 242 -4.74 -18.37 4.24
CA SER A 242 -5.05 -17.41 3.19
C SER A 242 -4.55 -16.01 3.58
N VAL A 243 -3.70 -15.42 2.74
CA VAL A 243 -3.14 -14.08 2.95
C VAL A 243 -3.67 -13.16 1.86
N LEU A 244 -4.19 -11.99 2.23
CA LEU A 244 -4.61 -10.97 1.28
C LEU A 244 -3.96 -9.63 1.65
N HIS A 245 -3.37 -8.99 0.65
CA HIS A 245 -2.71 -7.70 0.79
C HIS A 245 -3.37 -6.66 -0.09
N VAL A 246 -3.77 -5.54 0.52
CA VAL A 246 -4.36 -4.40 -0.18
C VAL A 246 -3.28 -3.38 -0.48
N GLU A 247 -2.62 -3.53 -1.62
CA GLU A 247 -1.55 -2.62 -2.08
C GLU A 247 -1.92 -1.88 -3.38
N GLN A 248 -2.89 -2.41 -4.15
CA GLN A 248 -3.15 -1.97 -5.52
C GLN A 248 -4.63 -1.63 -5.71
N GLU A 249 -4.86 -0.57 -6.50
CA GLU A 249 -6.18 -0.21 -6.99
C GLU A 249 -6.77 -1.33 -7.85
N VAL A 250 -8.10 -1.46 -7.83
CA VAL A 250 -8.78 -2.33 -8.80
C VAL A 250 -8.59 -1.78 -10.22
N VAL A 251 -8.35 -2.67 -11.17
CA VAL A 251 -8.30 -2.32 -12.60
C VAL A 251 -9.68 -1.82 -13.01
N GLY A 252 -9.72 -0.63 -13.64
CA GLY A 252 -10.96 -0.09 -14.17
C GLY A 252 -11.46 -0.92 -15.34
N ASP A 253 -12.57 -1.61 -15.15
CA ASP A 253 -13.25 -2.45 -16.12
C ASP A 253 -14.74 -2.07 -16.24
N ASP A 254 -15.50 -2.86 -17.01
CA ASP A 254 -16.93 -2.68 -17.22
C ASP A 254 -17.80 -3.28 -16.09
N THR A 255 -17.19 -3.87 -15.05
CA THR A 255 -17.93 -4.42 -13.90
C THR A 255 -18.41 -3.29 -12.99
N THR A 256 -19.56 -3.50 -12.33
CA THR A 256 -20.04 -2.54 -11.33
C THR A 256 -19.18 -2.63 -10.06
N ALA A 257 -19.16 -1.56 -9.26
CA ALA A 257 -18.45 -1.60 -7.98
C ALA A 257 -18.95 -2.74 -7.06
N LEU A 258 -20.28 -2.96 -7.02
CA LEU A 258 -20.88 -4.05 -6.26
C LEU A 258 -20.46 -5.43 -6.78
N ASP A 259 -20.53 -5.64 -8.11
CA ASP A 259 -20.16 -6.91 -8.71
C ASP A 259 -18.67 -7.20 -8.56
N SER A 260 -17.82 -6.16 -8.60
CA SER A 260 -16.39 -6.29 -8.36
C SER A 260 -16.10 -6.86 -6.96
N VAL A 261 -16.83 -6.43 -5.93
CA VAL A 261 -16.75 -6.99 -4.58
C VAL A 261 -17.27 -8.42 -4.51
N LEU A 262 -18.44 -8.67 -5.09
CA LEU A 262 -19.03 -10.01 -5.12
C LEU A 262 -18.21 -11.03 -5.91
N SER A 263 -17.40 -10.56 -6.85
CA SER A 263 -16.56 -11.41 -7.68
C SER A 263 -15.37 -12.04 -6.96
N CYS A 264 -14.98 -11.50 -5.80
CA CYS A 264 -13.91 -12.08 -4.99
C CYS A 264 -14.24 -13.45 -4.42
N ASP A 265 -15.52 -13.75 -4.24
CA ASP A 265 -15.96 -15.05 -3.72
C ASP A 265 -16.05 -16.04 -4.89
N GLU A 266 -14.90 -16.64 -5.22
CA GLU A 266 -14.78 -17.63 -6.29
C GLU A 266 -15.71 -18.83 -6.06
N THR A 267 -15.96 -19.20 -4.79
CA THR A 267 -16.84 -20.32 -4.46
C THR A 267 -18.27 -20.00 -4.81
N ARG A 268 -18.76 -18.84 -4.38
CA ARG A 268 -20.10 -18.36 -4.76
C ARG A 268 -20.25 -18.21 -6.26
N GLN A 269 -19.27 -17.61 -6.94
CA GLN A 269 -19.32 -17.43 -8.39
C GLN A 269 -19.40 -18.77 -9.14
N ARG A 270 -18.56 -19.73 -8.75
CA ARG A 270 -18.57 -21.08 -9.32
C ARG A 270 -19.92 -21.75 -9.14
N LEU A 271 -20.51 -21.70 -7.94
CA LEU A 271 -21.80 -22.30 -7.66
C LEU A 271 -22.94 -21.64 -8.44
N LEU A 272 -22.94 -20.31 -8.58
CA LEU A 272 -23.94 -19.60 -9.38
C LEU A 272 -23.82 -19.88 -10.88
N ASN A 273 -22.59 -20.05 -11.39
CA ASN A 273 -22.38 -20.45 -12.78
C ASN A 273 -22.85 -21.89 -13.01
N GLU A 274 -22.52 -22.80 -12.09
CA GLU A 274 -22.98 -24.19 -12.12
C GLU A 274 -24.52 -24.27 -12.04
N GLU A 275 -25.16 -23.48 -11.18
CA GLU A 275 -26.62 -23.38 -11.09
C GLU A 275 -27.24 -22.97 -12.43
N LYS A 276 -26.72 -21.92 -13.07
CA LYS A 276 -27.21 -21.44 -14.38
C LYS A 276 -27.07 -22.51 -15.47
N GLU A 277 -25.93 -23.19 -15.52
CA GLU A 277 -25.68 -24.26 -16.49
C GLU A 277 -26.60 -25.47 -16.27
N LEU A 278 -26.78 -25.89 -15.02
CA LEU A 278 -27.65 -27.01 -14.67
C LEU A 278 -29.13 -26.67 -14.95
N THR A 279 -29.57 -25.46 -14.61
CA THR A 279 -30.93 -24.99 -14.87
C THR A 279 -31.24 -24.96 -16.37
N ALA A 280 -30.28 -24.53 -17.20
CA ALA A 280 -30.43 -24.57 -18.66
C ALA A 280 -30.56 -26.01 -19.18
N LYS A 281 -29.72 -26.94 -18.70
CA LYS A 281 -29.75 -28.36 -19.11
C LYS A 281 -31.02 -29.09 -18.64
N VAL A 282 -31.49 -28.82 -17.42
CA VAL A 282 -32.75 -29.36 -16.89
C VAL A 282 -33.96 -28.87 -17.68
N SER A 283 -33.91 -27.62 -18.19
CA SER A 283 -34.96 -27.10 -19.06
C SER A 283 -34.99 -27.77 -20.45
N GLU A 284 -33.86 -28.29 -20.92
CA GLU A 284 -33.73 -28.99 -22.21
C GLU A 284 -34.02 -30.51 -22.10
N GLY A 285 -33.90 -31.10 -20.91
CA GLY A 285 -34.21 -32.51 -20.68
C GLY A 285 -34.33 -32.86 -19.19
N ASP A 286 -35.31 -33.70 -18.86
CA ASP A 286 -35.60 -34.12 -17.49
C ASP A 286 -34.71 -35.31 -17.08
N ASP A 287 -33.41 -35.04 -16.87
CA ASP A 287 -32.46 -36.03 -16.35
C ASP A 287 -32.47 -36.02 -14.81
N PRO A 288 -32.85 -37.13 -14.14
CA PRO A 288 -32.90 -37.20 -12.69
C PRO A 288 -31.54 -36.96 -12.01
N ALA A 289 -30.42 -37.24 -12.69
CA ALA A 289 -29.09 -36.99 -12.13
C ALA A 289 -28.75 -35.49 -12.08
N LEU A 290 -29.19 -34.72 -13.09
CA LEU A 290 -29.00 -33.27 -13.11
C LEU A 290 -29.83 -32.58 -12.03
N ASN A 291 -31.06 -33.05 -11.82
CA ASN A 291 -31.93 -32.56 -10.74
C ASN A 291 -31.33 -32.84 -9.34
N GLU A 292 -30.70 -33.99 -9.12
CA GLU A 292 -29.99 -34.29 -7.87
C GLU A 292 -28.80 -33.34 -7.66
N ARG A 293 -28.00 -33.08 -8.71
CA ARG A 293 -26.88 -32.13 -8.61
C ARG A 293 -27.36 -30.71 -8.37
N LEU A 294 -28.41 -30.26 -9.05
CA LEU A 294 -29.00 -28.93 -8.87
C LEU A 294 -29.51 -28.74 -7.43
N SER A 295 -30.15 -29.76 -6.85
CA SER A 295 -30.56 -29.75 -5.44
C SER A 295 -29.37 -29.62 -4.48
N LYS A 296 -28.25 -30.30 -4.74
CA LYS A 296 -27.01 -30.15 -3.96
C LYS A 296 -26.42 -28.74 -4.09
N VAL A 297 -26.39 -28.17 -5.30
CA VAL A 297 -25.90 -26.80 -5.52
C VAL A 297 -26.77 -25.78 -4.78
N TYR A 298 -28.10 -25.94 -4.78
CA TYR A 298 -29.00 -25.08 -3.99
C TYR A 298 -28.71 -25.19 -2.47
N ALA A 299 -28.49 -26.40 -1.96
CA ALA A 299 -28.12 -26.59 -0.56
C ALA A 299 -26.76 -25.95 -0.22
N GLU A 300 -25.76 -26.05 -1.11
CA GLU A 300 -24.45 -25.41 -0.96
C GLU A 300 -24.56 -23.87 -1.00
N LEU A 301 -25.34 -23.31 -1.94
CA LEU A 301 -25.63 -21.87 -2.03
C LEU A 301 -26.34 -21.34 -0.78
N GLN A 302 -27.28 -22.10 -0.24
CA GLN A 302 -27.96 -21.75 1.01
C GLN A 302 -27.00 -21.79 2.20
N HIS A 303 -26.11 -22.78 2.27
CA HIS A 303 -25.12 -22.91 3.34
C HIS A 303 -24.13 -21.74 3.38
N ILE A 304 -23.74 -21.20 2.21
CA ILE A 304 -22.84 -20.03 2.14
C ILE A 304 -23.58 -18.69 2.27
N ASP A 305 -24.90 -18.69 2.55
CA ASP A 305 -25.74 -17.50 2.62
C ASP A 305 -25.58 -16.62 1.35
N ALA A 306 -25.58 -17.24 0.16
CA ALA A 306 -25.31 -16.57 -1.12
C ALA A 306 -26.27 -15.41 -1.40
N ASP A 307 -27.51 -15.50 -0.90
CA ASP A 307 -28.55 -14.47 -1.05
C ASP A 307 -28.29 -13.22 -0.20
N LYS A 308 -27.60 -13.37 0.94
CA LYS A 308 -27.22 -12.24 1.81
C LYS A 308 -25.94 -11.55 1.35
N ALA A 309 -25.15 -12.19 0.47
CA ALA A 309 -23.87 -11.67 0.01
C ALA A 309 -23.99 -10.27 -0.64
N PRO A 310 -24.96 -9.96 -1.54
CA PRO A 310 -25.12 -8.62 -2.11
C PRO A 310 -25.42 -7.55 -1.06
N ALA A 311 -26.25 -7.88 -0.06
CA ALA A 311 -26.55 -6.96 1.03
C ALA A 311 -25.29 -6.68 1.88
N ARG A 312 -24.51 -7.72 2.22
CA ARG A 312 -23.23 -7.55 2.94
C ARG A 312 -22.23 -6.68 2.15
N ALA A 313 -22.07 -6.95 0.86
CA ALA A 313 -21.18 -6.16 0.00
C ALA A 313 -21.64 -4.70 -0.09
N SER A 314 -22.95 -4.46 -0.20
CA SER A 314 -23.54 -3.12 -0.23
C SER A 314 -23.31 -2.35 1.06
N VAL A 315 -23.41 -3.00 2.23
CA VAL A 315 -23.13 -2.38 3.53
C VAL A 315 -21.66 -1.98 3.66
N ILE A 316 -20.73 -2.86 3.26
CA ILE A 316 -19.29 -2.56 3.26
C ILE A 316 -18.98 -1.37 2.35
N LEU A 317 -19.52 -1.36 1.13
CA LEU A 317 -19.34 -0.26 0.19
C LEU A 317 -19.97 1.04 0.72
N ALA A 318 -21.17 0.99 1.30
CA ALA A 318 -21.82 2.15 1.88
C ALA A 318 -20.98 2.76 3.02
N GLY A 319 -20.41 1.91 3.87
CA GLY A 319 -19.51 2.34 4.95
C GLY A 319 -18.23 3.01 4.47
N LEU A 320 -17.71 2.60 3.31
CA LEU A 320 -16.55 3.24 2.66
C LEU A 320 -16.90 4.48 1.81
N GLY A 321 -18.14 4.98 1.93
CA GLY A 321 -18.61 6.21 1.27
C GLY A 321 -19.30 6.01 -0.08
N PHE A 322 -19.60 4.77 -0.51
CA PHE A 322 -20.29 4.53 -1.78
C PHE A 322 -21.81 4.63 -1.63
N SER A 323 -22.40 5.68 -2.21
CA SER A 323 -23.86 5.80 -2.34
C SER A 323 -24.47 4.65 -3.16
N PRO A 324 -25.77 4.31 -2.99
CA PRO A 324 -26.43 3.25 -3.75
C PRO A 324 -26.30 3.42 -5.28
N ALA A 325 -26.30 4.68 -5.75
CA ALA A 325 -26.08 4.99 -7.16
C ALA A 325 -24.64 4.69 -7.60
N MET A 326 -23.65 4.99 -6.76
CA MET A 326 -22.24 4.68 -7.04
C MET A 326 -21.99 3.18 -7.06
N GLN A 327 -22.63 2.39 -6.20
CA GLN A 327 -22.46 0.93 -6.18
C GLN A 327 -22.80 0.27 -7.53
N GLN A 328 -23.70 0.88 -8.31
CA GLN A 328 -24.09 0.42 -9.64
C GLN A 328 -23.25 1.02 -10.79
N LYS A 329 -22.37 1.99 -10.50
CA LYS A 329 -21.46 2.54 -11.50
C LYS A 329 -20.34 1.57 -11.82
N LYS A 330 -19.81 1.67 -13.04
CA LYS A 330 -18.70 0.84 -13.51
C LYS A 330 -17.39 1.25 -12.85
N THR A 331 -16.53 0.29 -12.54
CA THR A 331 -15.23 0.54 -11.89
C THR A 331 -14.34 1.50 -12.69
N ARG A 332 -14.38 1.46 -14.03
CA ARG A 332 -13.63 2.40 -14.91
C ARG A 332 -14.04 3.87 -14.80
N GLU A 333 -15.21 4.17 -14.26
CA GLU A 333 -15.73 5.53 -14.10
C GLU A 333 -15.24 6.18 -12.79
N PHE A 334 -14.61 5.40 -11.92
CA PHE A 334 -14.07 5.87 -10.65
C PHE A 334 -12.62 6.35 -10.78
N SER A 335 -12.26 7.36 -9.97
CA SER A 335 -10.87 7.78 -9.82
C SER A 335 -10.01 6.68 -9.17
N GLY A 336 -8.69 6.83 -9.19
CA GLY A 336 -7.77 5.87 -8.56
C GLY A 336 -8.05 5.64 -7.07
N GLY A 337 -8.24 6.71 -6.30
CA GLY A 337 -8.60 6.62 -4.88
C GLY A 337 -9.90 5.84 -4.64
N TRP A 338 -10.96 6.11 -5.42
CA TRP A 338 -12.19 5.33 -5.34
C TRP A 338 -11.98 3.85 -5.73
N ARG A 339 -11.14 3.55 -6.74
CA ARG A 339 -10.78 2.17 -7.10
C ARG A 339 -9.94 1.47 -6.02
N MET A 340 -9.15 2.22 -5.24
CA MET A 340 -8.49 1.70 -4.04
C MET A 340 -9.50 1.36 -2.95
N ARG A 341 -10.52 2.21 -2.73
CA ARG A 341 -11.60 1.89 -1.78
C ARG A 341 -12.39 0.64 -2.18
N ILE A 342 -12.59 0.41 -3.48
CA ILE A 342 -13.15 -0.87 -3.96
C ILE A 342 -12.21 -2.04 -3.63
N ALA A 343 -10.88 -1.88 -3.78
CA ALA A 343 -9.91 -2.92 -3.42
C ALA A 343 -9.98 -3.26 -1.92
N LEU A 344 -10.12 -2.24 -1.07
CA LEU A 344 -10.33 -2.41 0.36
C LEU A 344 -11.66 -3.15 0.63
N ALA A 345 -12.76 -2.73 0.01
CA ALA A 345 -14.07 -3.40 0.13
C ALA A 345 -14.01 -4.88 -0.25
N ARG A 346 -13.30 -5.19 -1.35
CA ARG A 346 -13.02 -6.56 -1.81
C ARG A 346 -12.31 -7.37 -0.73
N ALA A 347 -11.31 -6.80 -0.08
CA ALA A 347 -10.55 -7.49 0.95
C ALA A 347 -11.35 -7.72 2.25
N LEU A 348 -12.12 -6.71 2.69
CA LEU A 348 -13.01 -6.82 3.84
C LEU A 348 -14.13 -7.85 3.61
N PHE A 349 -14.59 -8.00 2.36
CA PHE A 349 -15.62 -8.97 2.01
C PHE A 349 -15.10 -10.42 2.01
N THR A 350 -13.88 -10.66 1.50
CA THR A 350 -13.26 -12.00 1.40
C THR A 350 -12.97 -12.62 2.77
N LYS A 351 -12.65 -11.82 3.79
CA LYS A 351 -12.29 -12.27 5.14
C LYS A 351 -11.17 -13.35 5.16
N PRO A 352 -9.95 -13.01 4.68
CA PRO A 352 -8.79 -13.92 4.71
C PRO A 352 -8.37 -14.27 6.15
N ASP A 353 -7.55 -15.32 6.31
CA ASP A 353 -6.97 -15.70 7.61
C ASP A 353 -5.95 -14.66 8.12
N LEU A 354 -5.23 -14.01 7.19
CA LEU A 354 -4.36 -12.86 7.42
C LEU A 354 -4.70 -11.74 6.43
N LEU A 355 -5.21 -10.62 6.95
CA LEU A 355 -5.44 -9.39 6.20
C LEU A 355 -4.26 -8.42 6.41
N LEU A 356 -3.64 -7.98 5.32
CA LEU A 356 -2.59 -6.96 5.32
C LEU A 356 -3.13 -5.66 4.73
N LEU A 357 -3.06 -4.58 5.51
CA LEU A 357 -3.45 -3.24 5.07
C LEU A 357 -2.24 -2.32 5.16
N ASP A 358 -1.91 -1.64 4.06
CA ASP A 358 -0.81 -0.67 4.02
C ASP A 358 -1.39 0.74 3.86
N GLU A 359 -1.33 1.53 4.93
CA GLU A 359 -1.86 2.89 5.02
C GLU A 359 -3.32 3.02 4.51
N PRO A 360 -4.27 2.26 5.09
CA PRO A 360 -5.65 2.21 4.59
C PRO A 360 -6.42 3.53 4.78
N THR A 361 -6.01 4.39 5.71
CA THR A 361 -6.70 5.65 6.06
C THR A 361 -6.41 6.78 5.06
N ASN A 362 -5.26 6.78 4.40
CA ASN A 362 -4.82 7.91 3.54
C ASN A 362 -5.76 8.26 2.38
N MET A 363 -6.59 7.31 1.93
CA MET A 363 -7.49 7.51 0.79
C MET A 363 -8.96 7.58 1.23
N LEU A 364 -9.22 7.64 2.53
CA LEU A 364 -10.54 7.62 3.14
C LEU A 364 -10.89 9.01 3.69
N ASP A 365 -12.15 9.38 3.51
CA ASP A 365 -12.76 10.50 4.21
C ASP A 365 -13.02 10.10 5.66
N MET A 366 -13.14 11.07 6.55
CA MET A 366 -13.31 10.79 7.98
C MET A 366 -14.45 9.81 8.28
N LYS A 367 -15.61 9.99 7.64
CA LYS A 367 -16.77 9.11 7.86
C LYS A 367 -16.43 7.65 7.54
N ALA A 368 -15.64 7.42 6.48
CA ALA A 368 -15.17 6.10 6.13
C ALA A 368 -14.05 5.59 7.06
N ILE A 369 -13.20 6.47 7.61
CA ILE A 369 -12.20 6.11 8.62
C ILE A 369 -12.89 5.59 9.88
N ILE A 370 -13.81 6.37 10.46
CA ILE A 370 -14.57 5.99 11.66
C ILE A 370 -15.35 4.69 11.42
N TRP A 371 -15.97 4.53 10.25
CA TRP A 371 -16.65 3.29 9.90
C TRP A 371 -15.66 2.12 9.83
N LEU A 372 -14.50 2.31 9.20
CA LEU A 372 -13.48 1.27 9.06
C LEU A 372 -12.90 0.86 10.41
N GLU A 373 -12.64 1.81 11.31
CA GLU A 373 -12.17 1.56 12.67
C GLU A 373 -13.15 0.67 13.44
N ASN A 374 -14.41 1.09 13.51
CA ASN A 374 -15.46 0.31 14.15
C ASN A 374 -15.64 -1.08 13.52
N TYR A 375 -15.51 -1.17 12.19
CA TYR A 375 -15.62 -2.45 11.48
C TYR A 375 -14.43 -3.38 11.77
N LEU A 376 -13.22 -2.84 11.94
CA LEU A 376 -12.01 -3.62 12.19
C LEU A 376 -11.78 -3.96 13.67
N GLN A 377 -12.39 -3.23 14.61
CA GLN A 377 -12.38 -3.57 16.04
C GLN A 377 -12.93 -4.96 16.32
N ASP A 378 -13.96 -5.39 15.59
CA ASP A 378 -14.56 -6.72 15.70
C ASP A 378 -14.06 -7.69 14.63
N TRP A 379 -12.92 -7.39 14.01
CA TRP A 379 -12.37 -8.24 12.96
C TRP A 379 -12.02 -9.64 13.51
N PRO A 380 -12.56 -10.73 12.93
CA PRO A 380 -12.49 -12.06 13.52
C PRO A 380 -11.18 -12.81 13.24
N THR A 381 -10.43 -12.41 12.20
CA THR A 381 -9.19 -13.08 11.79
C THR A 381 -7.96 -12.24 12.12
N THR A 382 -6.78 -12.68 11.67
CA THR A 382 -5.54 -11.95 11.95
C THR A 382 -5.45 -10.72 11.06
N LEU A 383 -5.18 -9.56 11.66
CA LEU A 383 -4.99 -8.29 10.95
C LEU A 383 -3.55 -7.81 11.16
N LEU A 384 -2.90 -7.33 10.11
CA LEU A 384 -1.66 -6.57 10.19
C LEU A 384 -1.85 -5.26 9.41
N VAL A 385 -1.92 -4.16 10.14
CA VAL A 385 -2.05 -2.81 9.58
C VAL A 385 -0.72 -2.08 9.69
N VAL A 386 -0.31 -1.43 8.61
CA VAL A 386 0.64 -0.32 8.65
C VAL A 386 -0.17 0.96 8.59
N SER A 387 -0.01 1.85 9.56
CA SER A 387 -0.59 3.18 9.52
C SER A 387 0.35 4.18 10.19
N HIS A 388 0.22 5.44 9.80
CA HIS A 388 0.80 6.58 10.52
C HIS A 388 -0.20 7.29 11.44
N ASP A 389 -1.47 6.94 11.32
CA ASP A 389 -2.55 7.50 12.12
C ASP A 389 -2.56 6.91 13.53
N ARG A 390 -2.33 7.75 14.54
CA ARG A 390 -2.29 7.34 15.96
C ARG A 390 -3.65 6.89 16.46
N LEU A 391 -4.71 7.63 16.15
CA LEU A 391 -6.06 7.32 16.62
C LEU A 391 -6.53 5.96 16.09
N PHE A 392 -6.23 5.69 14.82
CA PHE A 392 -6.49 4.39 14.22
C PHE A 392 -5.70 3.26 14.91
N LEU A 393 -4.42 3.50 15.21
CA LEU A 393 -3.53 2.53 15.84
C LEU A 393 -3.77 2.31 17.34
N ASP A 394 -4.42 3.25 18.01
CA ASP A 394 -4.87 3.09 19.40
C ASP A 394 -6.18 2.31 19.48
N THR A 395 -7.01 2.44 18.45
CA THR A 395 -8.39 1.93 18.46
C THR A 395 -8.53 0.51 17.90
N VAL A 396 -7.81 0.18 16.82
CA VAL A 396 -8.01 -1.09 16.07
C VAL A 396 -7.10 -2.24 16.52
N PRO A 397 -5.76 -2.07 16.57
CA PRO A 397 -4.82 -3.13 16.93
C PRO A 397 -4.93 -3.57 18.40
N THR A 398 -4.71 -4.86 18.66
CA THR A 398 -4.53 -5.41 20.01
C THR A 398 -3.07 -5.39 20.46
N ASP A 399 -2.15 -5.41 19.50
CA ASP A 399 -0.72 -5.47 19.74
C ASP A 399 0.01 -4.55 18.76
N ILE A 400 1.03 -3.85 19.22
CA ILE A 400 1.83 -2.96 18.39
C ILE A 400 3.21 -3.60 18.15
N LEU A 401 3.63 -3.60 16.88
CA LEU A 401 4.94 -4.03 16.42
C LEU A 401 5.73 -2.80 16.03
N HIS A 402 6.86 -2.56 16.70
CA HIS A 402 7.73 -1.44 16.37
C HIS A 402 8.88 -1.92 15.50
N PHE A 403 8.99 -1.30 14.33
CA PHE A 403 10.09 -1.50 13.41
C PHE A 403 11.24 -0.55 13.79
N HIS A 404 12.28 -1.10 14.42
CA HIS A 404 13.39 -0.32 14.93
C HIS A 404 14.72 -1.06 14.77
N SER A 405 15.78 -0.33 14.41
CA SER A 405 17.15 -0.87 14.33
C SER A 405 17.27 -2.16 13.51
N GLN A 406 16.59 -2.22 12.36
CA GLN A 406 16.57 -3.38 11.44
C GLN A 406 15.99 -4.67 12.07
N GLN A 407 15.20 -4.52 13.14
CA GLN A 407 14.47 -5.60 13.78
C GLN A 407 13.00 -5.21 13.98
N ILE A 408 12.17 -6.22 14.21
CA ILE A 408 10.77 -6.05 14.59
C ILE A 408 10.68 -6.48 16.05
N VAL A 409 10.25 -5.55 16.91
CA VAL A 409 10.07 -5.82 18.34
C VAL A 409 8.63 -5.54 18.74
N PRO A 410 8.01 -6.39 19.58
CA PRO A 410 6.71 -6.08 20.14
C PRO A 410 6.86 -4.86 21.06
N TYR A 411 6.04 -3.84 20.81
CA TYR A 411 5.95 -2.65 21.63
C TYR A 411 5.09 -2.96 22.87
N LYS A 412 5.54 -2.53 24.05
CA LYS A 412 4.87 -2.77 25.34
C LYS A 412 4.54 -1.47 26.09
N GLY A 413 4.32 -0.39 25.36
CA GLY A 413 3.90 0.91 25.91
C GLY A 413 2.50 1.28 25.42
N GLU A 414 1.93 2.32 26.05
CA GLU A 414 0.89 3.14 25.42
C GLU A 414 1.58 3.96 24.30
N LEU A 415 0.88 4.13 23.18
CA LEU A 415 1.41 4.66 21.93
C LEU A 415 1.63 6.17 21.98
#